data_AF-A0A965PL59-F1
#
_entry.id   AF-A0A965PL59-F1
#
_cell.length_a   1.000
_cell.length_b   1.000
_cell.length_c   1.000
_cell.angle_alpha   90.00
_cell.angle_beta   90.00
_cell.angle_gamma   90.00
#
_symmetry.space_group_name_H-M   'P 1'
#
loop_
_entity.id
_entity.type
_entity.pdbx_description
1 polymer ?
#
loop_
_entity_poly.entity_id
_entity_poly.type
_entity_poly.pdbx_seq_one_letter_code
_entity_poly.pdbx_strand_id
1 'polypeptide(L)' 'MAVIYLHHPTHGAKVAISDMEADRDRENGWEDYDPNKVNVESASDDIEPVNELQPRRRSRRIQETEV' A
#
# COMPACT_ATOMS: atom_id res chain seq x y z
N MET A 1 -23.49 -3.65 12.11
CA MET A 1 -22.08 -3.39 11.76
C MET A 1 -21.91 -3.86 10.33
N ALA A 2 -21.79 -2.95 9.37
CA ALA A 2 -21.49 -3.34 7.99
C ALA A 2 -19.97 -3.46 7.87
N VAL A 3 -19.49 -4.49 7.17
CA VAL A 3 -18.08 -4.65 6.83
C VAL A 3 -18.05 -4.81 5.32
N ILE A 4 -17.76 -3.72 4.63
CA ILE A 4 -17.80 -3.65 3.16
C ILE A 4 -16.36 -3.48 2.70
N TYR A 5 -15.87 -4.45 1.95
CA TYR A 5 -14.51 -4.44 1.42
C TYR A 5 -14.53 -3.81 0.03
N LEU A 6 -13.66 -2.83 -0.17
CA LEU A 6 -13.56 -2.09 -1.41
C LEU A 6 -12.10 -2.07 -1.90
N HIS A 7 -11.90 -1.98 -3.20
CA HIS A 7 -10.58 -1.89 -3.83
C HIS A 7 -10.52 -0.72 -4.82
N HIS A 8 -9.39 -0.01 -4.87
CA HIS A 8 -9.11 1.05 -5.83
C HIS A 8 -7.74 0.82 -6.47
N PRO A 9 -7.60 0.89 -7.80
CA PRO A 9 -6.38 0.49 -8.52
C PRO A 9 -5.12 1.26 -8.10
N THR A 10 -5.25 2.51 -7.66
CA THR A 10 -4.11 3.33 -7.23
C THR A 10 -3.91 3.39 -5.71
N HIS A 11 -4.92 3.01 -4.91
CA HIS A 11 -4.90 3.21 -3.45
C HIS A 11 -4.90 1.88 -2.67
N GLY A 12 -5.19 0.76 -3.33
CA GLY A 12 -5.24 -0.57 -2.74
C GLY A 12 -6.62 -0.90 -2.16
N ALA A 13 -6.65 -1.71 -1.10
CA ALA A 13 -7.89 -2.17 -0.47
C ALA A 13 -8.25 -1.32 0.76
N LYS A 14 -9.55 -1.17 1.01
CA LYS A 14 -10.10 -0.55 2.22
C LYS A 14 -11.34 -1.28 2.74
N VAL A 15 -11.76 -0.91 3.94
CA VAL A 15 -12.97 -1.43 4.58
C VAL A 15 -13.85 -0.26 5.02
N ALA A 16 -15.06 -0.16 4.46
CA ALA A 16 -16.06 0.81 4.87
C ALA A 16 -16.92 0.25 6.03
N ILE A 17 -17.33 1.14 6.94
CA ILE A 17 -18.10 0.79 8.14
C ILE A 17 -19.62 0.97 7.97
N SER A 18 -20.04 1.64 6.89
CA SER A 18 -21.44 1.93 6.58
C SER A 18 -21.70 1.96 5.06
N ASP A 19 -22.95 1.73 4.65
CA ASP A 19 -23.34 1.79 3.24
C ASP A 19 -23.15 3.19 2.64
N MET A 20 -23.41 4.24 3.43
CA MET A 20 -23.28 5.64 2.99
C MET A 20 -21.83 5.99 2.63
N GLU A 21 -20.87 5.49 3.41
CA GLU A 21 -19.44 5.63 3.11
C GLU A 21 -19.09 4.87 1.84
N ALA A 22 -19.52 3.61 1.74
CA ALA A 22 -19.28 2.77 0.56
C ALA A 22 -19.85 3.38 -0.73
N ASP A 23 -21.02 4.04 -0.68
CA ASP A 23 -21.60 4.71 -1.84
C ASP A 23 -20.76 5.92 -2.30
N ARG A 24 -20.29 6.75 -1.36
CA ARG A 24 -19.37 7.86 -1.68
C ARG A 24 -18.08 7.32 -2.27
N ASP A 25 -17.60 6.20 -1.76
CA ASP A 25 -16.37 5.58 -2.20
C ASP A 25 -16.50 5.03 -3.63
N ARG A 26 -17.63 4.40 -3.96
CA ARG A 26 -17.93 3.97 -5.34
C ARG A 26 -17.96 5.13 -6.32
N GLU A 27 -18.52 6.28 -5.91
CA GLU A 27 -18.46 7.51 -6.71
C GLU A 27 -17.03 8.02 -6.94
N ASN A 28 -16.11 7.70 -6.02
CA ASN A 28 -14.68 8.01 -6.12
C ASN A 28 -13.84 6.87 -6.73
N GLY A 29 -14.48 5.93 -7.45
CA GLY A 29 -13.79 4.87 -8.19
C GLY A 29 -13.37 3.65 -7.36
N TRP A 30 -13.92 3.49 -6.16
CA TRP A 30 -13.74 2.27 -5.38
C TRP A 30 -14.74 1.19 -5.81
N GLU A 31 -14.27 -0.04 -5.95
CA GLU A 31 -15.10 -1.17 -6.38
C GLU A 31 -15.27 -2.20 -5.27
N ASP A 32 -16.43 -2.87 -5.20
CA ASP A 32 -16.66 -3.94 -4.23
C ASP A 32 -15.71 -5.12 -4.46
N TYR A 33 -15.03 -5.51 -3.40
CA TYR A 33 -14.00 -6.55 -3.40
C TYR A 33 -14.35 -7.61 -2.36
N ASP A 34 -14.20 -8.90 -2.69
CA ASP A 34 -14.32 -9.97 -1.70
C ASP A 34 -12.93 -10.50 -1.34
N PRO A 35 -12.42 -10.27 -0.12
CA PRO A 35 -11.09 -10.72 0.29
C PRO A 35 -10.95 -12.24 0.37
N ASN A 36 -12.06 -12.99 0.46
CA ASN A 36 -12.03 -14.45 0.52
C ASN A 36 -12.12 -15.08 -0.87
N LYS A 37 -12.56 -14.31 -1.86
CA LYS A 37 -12.52 -14.73 -3.25
C LYS A 37 -11.08 -14.56 -3.72
N VAL A 38 -10.31 -15.63 -3.64
CA VAL A 38 -8.94 -15.70 -4.18
C VAL A 38 -9.03 -15.42 -5.68
N ASN A 39 -8.85 -14.16 -6.08
CA ASN A 39 -8.88 -13.76 -7.47
C ASN A 39 -7.52 -14.10 -8.08
N VAL A 40 -7.45 -15.23 -8.77
CA VAL A 40 -6.24 -15.73 -9.45
C VAL A 40 -5.83 -14.81 -10.62
N GLU A 41 -6.60 -13.75 -10.91
CA GLU A 41 -6.50 -12.95 -12.13
C GLU A 41 -5.93 -11.53 -11.92
N SER A 42 -5.71 -11.06 -10.68
CA SER A 42 -5.24 -9.69 -10.40
C SER A 42 -3.81 -9.60 -9.86
N ALA A 43 -2.97 -10.61 -10.08
CA ALA A 43 -1.53 -10.45 -9.98
C ALA A 43 -1.02 -9.68 -11.21
N SER A 44 -1.50 -8.46 -11.42
CA SER A 44 -0.83 -7.50 -12.29
C SER A 44 0.44 -7.06 -11.57
N ASP A 45 1.55 -7.35 -12.23
CA ASP A 45 2.94 -7.15 -11.88
C ASP A 45 3.28 -5.76 -11.29
N ASP A 46 4.37 -5.71 -10.53
CA ASP A 46 5.17 -4.50 -10.27
C ASP A 46 4.65 -3.44 -9.28
N ILE A 47 4.41 -3.83 -8.02
CA ILE A 47 4.62 -2.89 -6.91
C ILE A 47 5.65 -3.50 -5.97
N GLU A 48 6.93 -3.41 -6.35
CA GLU A 48 8.01 -3.62 -5.40
C GLU A 48 7.83 -2.62 -4.25
N PRO A 49 7.70 -3.06 -2.97
CA PRO A 49 7.62 -2.14 -1.86
C PRO A 49 8.97 -1.44 -1.68
N VAL A 50 9.12 -0.25 -2.28
CA VAL A 50 10.27 0.65 -2.12
C VAL A 50 10.27 1.25 -0.72
N ASN A 51 10.51 0.42 0.30
CA ASN A 51 10.73 0.89 1.67
C ASN A 51 12.17 0.60 2.12
N GLU A 52 13.14 0.98 1.27
CA GLU A 52 14.56 0.88 1.61
C GLU A 52 15.03 2.15 2.33
N LEU A 53 15.04 2.11 3.67
CA LEU A 53 15.76 3.10 4.46
C LEU A 53 17.27 2.89 4.29
N GLN A 54 17.94 3.81 3.58
CA GLN A 54 19.39 3.81 3.40
C GLN A 54 20.13 3.74 4.76
N PRO A 55 21.00 2.73 4.98
CA PRO A 55 21.79 2.65 6.20
C PRO A 55 22.69 3.89 6.34
N ARG A 56 22.54 4.65 7.44
CA ARG A 56 23.31 5.85 7.68
C ARG A 56 24.79 5.49 7.90
N ARG A 57 25.63 5.63 6.88
CA ARG A 57 27.07 5.39 6.97
C ARG A 57 27.69 6.39 7.95
N ARG A 58 28.16 5.94 9.12
CA ARG A 58 29.07 6.74 9.95
C ARG A 58 30.35 6.94 9.16
N SER A 59 30.60 8.17 8.72
CA SER A 59 31.90 8.56 8.17
C SER A 59 32.98 8.25 9.20
N ARG A 60 33.90 7.33 8.88
CA ARG A 60 35.11 7.13 9.68
C ARG A 60 35.93 8.39 9.52
N ARG A 61 36.07 9.12 10.64
CA ARG A 61 36.90 10.32 10.77
C ARG A 61 38.24 10.09 10.06
N ILE A 62 38.54 10.95 9.08
CA ILE A 62 39.83 11.04 8.42
C ILE A 62 40.89 11.16 9.53
N GLN A 63 41.83 10.21 9.58
CA GLN A 63 43.05 10.37 10.36
C GLN A 63 44.17 10.63 9.35
N GLU A 64 44.49 11.90 9.16
CA GLU A 64 45.84 12.33 8.81
C GLU A 64 46.81 11.64 9.77
N THR A 65 47.76 10.90 9.23
CA THR A 65 48.97 10.52 9.95
C THR A 65 50.16 10.84 9.05
N GLU A 66 50.77 11.96 9.40
CA GLU A 66 52.10 12.44 9.04
C GLU A 66 53.16 11.42 9.51
N VAL A 67 54.12 11.05 8.63
CA VAL A 67 55.59 10.90 8.83
C VAL A 67 56.22 10.51 7.50
#